data_AF-A0A844TYQ9-F1
#
_entry.id   AF-A0A844TYQ9-F1
#
_cell.length_a   1.000
_cell.length_b   1.000
_cell.length_c   1.000
_cell.angle_alpha   90.00
_cell.angle_beta   90.00
_cell.angle_gamma   90.00
#
_symmetry.space_group_name_H-M   'P 1'
#
loop_
_entity.id
_entity.type
_entity.pdbx_description
1 polymer ?
#
loop_
_entity_poly.entity_id
_entity_poly.type
_entity_poly.pdbx_seq_one_letter_code
_entity_poly.pdbx_strand_id
1 'polypeptide(L)'
;MFSWRPYEDVVLDASECNISRLHIHSFGNKVHLQLGTKVRELCLSGDLEAFIFTGICALQRLTYSLHSDSTVNAIHCLPTHSLFEKLQIIDIENSAIGKPFDCQSLLQFPNVEVLNLSGNLINLEVLSDLKHLNSIGIRNAPNLQGFPSLHTWSGLTSFIGWIVEEQGGKQLQKELKELLVKREMSYSNVSKLKKQNWFLTEYSLPFKGWEGKNEKVATKKYKETLKKVAKAQTENQVEILFQDIIQFFNTLEDIETIEREDIGEAVALLAKASKRIVTDEQANLWFDTYRDY
;
A
#
# COMPACT_ATOMS: atom_id res chain seq x y z
N MET A 1 9.30 8.57 21.52
CA MET A 1 9.31 7.69 20.33
C MET A 1 10.65 7.92 19.65
N PHE A 2 11.49 6.89 19.53
CA PHE A 2 12.79 6.99 18.88
C PHE A 2 12.66 6.40 17.48
N SER A 3 12.86 7.23 16.45
CA SER A 3 12.89 6.84 15.04
C SER A 3 14.31 7.08 14.54
N TRP A 4 14.88 6.08 13.86
CA TRP A 4 16.24 6.13 13.37
C TRP A 4 16.32 5.67 11.92
N ARG A 5 17.20 6.34 11.16
CA ARG A 5 17.49 6.06 9.75
C ARG A 5 19.00 5.98 9.57
N PRO A 6 19.55 4.85 9.07
CA PRO A 6 20.97 4.74 8.83
C PRO A 6 21.37 5.36 7.49
N TYR A 7 22.54 6.01 7.47
CA TYR A 7 23.12 6.60 6.26
C TYR A 7 23.99 5.60 5.47
N GLU A 8 24.41 4.51 6.10
CA GLU A 8 25.20 3.42 5.54
C GLU A 8 24.80 2.07 6.18
N ASP A 9 25.34 0.96 5.67
CA ASP A 9 25.17 -0.35 6.28
C ASP A 9 25.62 -0.34 7.76
N VAL A 10 24.83 -0.93 8.65
CA VAL A 10 25.01 -0.75 10.09
C VAL A 10 24.66 -1.99 10.90
N VAL A 11 25.38 -2.15 12.02
CA VAL A 11 25.06 -3.10 13.08
C VAL A 11 24.53 -2.33 14.28
N LEU A 12 23.29 -2.60 14.67
CA LEU A 12 22.68 -2.05 15.88
C LEU A 12 22.50 -3.19 16.89
N ASP A 13 23.25 -3.11 17.99
CA ASP A 13 23.09 -4.00 19.13
C ASP A 13 22.12 -3.40 20.14
N ALA A 14 20.93 -3.99 20.23
CA ALA A 14 19.88 -3.66 21.18
C ALA A 14 19.67 -4.76 22.24
N SER A 15 20.63 -5.68 22.40
CA SER A 15 20.51 -6.83 23.32
C SER A 15 20.33 -6.42 24.78
N GLU A 16 21.06 -5.39 25.22
CA GLU A 16 21.01 -4.86 26.59
C GLU A 16 20.14 -3.60 26.73
N CYS A 17 19.48 -3.17 25.64
CA CYS A 17 18.68 -1.96 25.65
C CYS A 17 17.34 -2.17 26.38
N ASN A 18 16.91 -1.17 27.15
CA ASN A 18 15.58 -1.13 27.76
C ASN A 18 14.56 -0.47 26.81
N ILE A 19 14.42 -1.02 25.61
CA ILE A 19 13.53 -0.51 24.56
C ILE A 19 12.37 -1.48 24.39
N SER A 20 11.15 -1.03 24.65
CA SER A 20 9.94 -1.84 24.40
C SER A 20 9.51 -1.82 22.94
N ARG A 21 9.62 -0.65 22.28
CA ARG A 21 9.25 -0.42 20.89
C ARG A 21 10.40 0.23 20.13
N LEU A 22 10.81 -0.39 19.02
CA LEU A 22 11.90 0.07 18.17
C LEU A 22 11.37 0.41 16.76
N HIS A 23 11.60 1.63 16.30
CA HIS A 23 11.25 2.08 14.95
C HIS A 23 12.51 2.31 14.11
N ILE A 24 12.59 1.65 12.96
CA ILE A 24 13.73 1.76 12.05
C ILE A 24 13.24 1.99 10.63
N HIS A 25 13.86 2.95 9.95
CA HIS A 25 13.61 3.26 8.56
C HIS A 25 14.89 2.97 7.78
N SER A 26 14.88 2.07 6.80
CA SER A 26 16.05 1.81 5.96
C SER A 26 15.67 1.63 4.48
N PHE A 27 16.28 2.44 3.63
CA PHE A 27 16.07 2.43 2.18
C PHE A 27 17.42 2.13 1.53
N GLY A 28 17.59 0.93 0.96
CA GLY A 28 18.83 0.47 0.34
C GLY A 28 19.97 0.03 1.28
N ASN A 29 20.02 0.49 2.53
CA ASN A 29 21.10 0.16 3.48
C ASN A 29 20.77 -1.08 4.33
N LYS A 30 21.72 -1.99 4.49
CA LYS A 30 21.57 -3.16 5.34
C LYS A 30 21.62 -2.79 6.82
N VAL A 31 20.71 -3.37 7.60
CA VAL A 31 20.61 -3.16 9.04
C VAL A 31 20.67 -4.52 9.74
N HIS A 32 21.78 -4.79 10.38
CA HIS A 32 21.94 -5.96 11.24
C HIS A 32 21.47 -5.60 12.65
N LEU A 33 20.40 -6.24 13.09
CA LEU A 33 19.74 -6.00 14.37
C LEU A 33 19.98 -7.15 15.32
N GLN A 34 20.73 -6.91 16.38
CA GLN A 34 20.84 -7.84 17.50
C GLN A 34 19.81 -7.44 18.57
N LEU A 35 18.73 -8.23 18.69
CA LEU A 35 17.59 -7.90 19.54
C LEU A 35 17.70 -8.55 20.91
N GLY A 36 17.36 -7.78 21.93
CA GLY A 36 17.24 -8.23 23.32
C GLY A 36 15.83 -8.65 23.72
N THR A 37 15.71 -9.25 24.91
CA THR A 37 14.44 -9.77 25.44
C THR A 37 13.42 -8.69 25.81
N LYS A 38 13.88 -7.44 25.98
CA LYS A 38 13.03 -6.30 26.33
C LYS A 38 12.33 -5.66 25.14
N VAL A 39 12.79 -5.95 23.91
CA VAL A 39 12.14 -5.51 22.67
C VAL A 39 10.89 -6.35 22.44
N ARG A 40 9.72 -5.70 22.45
CA ARG A 40 8.40 -6.33 22.29
C ARG A 40 7.74 -5.99 20.98
N GLU A 41 8.01 -4.79 20.46
CA GLU A 41 7.40 -4.28 19.25
C GLU A 41 8.48 -3.76 18.31
N LEU A 42 8.41 -4.17 17.05
CA LEU A 42 9.31 -3.73 16.00
C LEU A 42 8.51 -3.08 14.88
N CYS A 43 8.88 -1.85 14.53
CA CYS A 43 8.28 -1.11 13.44
C CYS A 43 9.37 -0.83 12.40
N LEU A 44 9.25 -1.45 11.23
CA LEU A 44 10.24 -1.33 10.17
C LEU A 44 9.61 -0.64 8.96
N SER A 45 10.42 0.08 8.20
CA SER A 45 10.01 0.62 6.92
C SER A 45 11.16 0.66 5.91
N GLY A 46 10.80 0.50 4.64
CA GLY A 46 11.72 0.50 3.50
C GLY A 46 11.93 -0.89 2.89
N ASP A 47 13.17 -1.28 2.63
CA ASP A 47 13.50 -2.55 1.95
C ASP A 47 13.67 -3.69 2.96
N LEU A 48 12.75 -4.66 2.94
CA LEU A 48 12.70 -5.65 4.00
C LEU A 48 13.88 -6.62 3.99
N GLU A 49 14.39 -6.93 2.80
CA GLU A 49 15.59 -7.75 2.59
C GLU A 49 16.85 -7.11 3.17
N ALA A 50 16.80 -5.81 3.47
CA ALA A 50 17.91 -5.10 4.07
C ALA A 50 18.02 -5.36 5.58
N PHE A 51 16.98 -5.91 6.23
CA PHE A 51 17.00 -6.19 7.67
C PHE A 51 17.45 -7.63 7.95
N ILE A 52 18.50 -7.77 8.75
CA ILE A 52 19.02 -9.04 9.22
C ILE A 52 18.86 -9.08 10.73
N PHE A 53 18.22 -10.11 11.27
CA PHE A 53 17.94 -10.21 12.69
C PHE A 53 18.79 -11.29 13.37
N THR A 54 19.25 -11.00 14.58
CA THR A 54 19.95 -11.95 15.46
C THR A 54 19.53 -11.71 16.91
N GLY A 55 19.91 -12.62 17.81
CA GLY A 55 19.66 -12.48 19.25
C GLY A 55 18.49 -13.32 19.76
N ILE A 56 17.98 -12.96 20.94
CA ILE A 56 16.84 -13.63 21.59
C ILE A 56 15.84 -12.55 21.97
N CYS A 57 14.69 -12.55 21.30
CA CYS A 57 13.65 -11.58 21.57
C CYS A 57 12.31 -12.26 21.86
N ALA A 58 11.47 -11.57 22.61
CA ALA A 58 10.10 -11.97 22.87
C ALA A 58 9.15 -10.97 22.18
N LEU A 59 9.40 -10.78 20.88
CA LEU A 59 8.58 -9.94 20.00
C LEU A 59 7.14 -10.44 20.01
N GLN A 60 6.22 -9.50 20.19
CA GLN A 60 4.77 -9.74 20.17
C GLN A 60 4.13 -9.05 18.98
N ARG A 61 4.69 -7.92 18.54
CA ARG A 61 4.20 -7.12 17.40
C ARG A 61 5.28 -6.84 16.38
N LEU A 62 4.93 -7.01 15.12
CA LEU A 62 5.66 -6.50 13.97
C LEU A 62 4.77 -5.54 13.18
N THR A 63 5.25 -4.33 12.95
CA THR A 63 4.67 -3.39 11.99
C THR A 63 5.65 -3.20 10.84
N TYR A 64 5.17 -3.30 9.61
CA TYR A 64 5.98 -3.18 8.42
C TYR A 64 5.34 -2.22 7.41
N SER A 65 6.01 -1.11 7.12
CA SER A 65 5.59 -0.16 6.09
C SER A 65 6.46 -0.32 4.84
N LEU A 66 5.87 -0.88 3.79
CA LEU A 66 6.51 -1.08 2.50
C LEU A 66 6.66 0.27 1.80
N HIS A 67 7.88 0.55 1.34
CA HIS A 67 8.14 1.63 0.40
C HIS A 67 8.60 1.03 -0.92
N SER A 68 8.10 1.55 -2.04
CA SER A 68 8.54 1.07 -3.36
C SER A 68 8.95 2.25 -4.23
N ASP A 69 10.25 2.50 -4.33
CA ASP A 69 10.84 3.40 -5.34
C ASP A 69 11.23 2.63 -6.63
N SER A 70 11.03 1.31 -6.63
CA SER A 70 11.55 0.42 -7.68
C SER A 70 10.49 0.06 -8.73
N THR A 71 10.80 0.30 -10.00
CA THR A 71 9.95 0.09 -11.19
C THR A 71 9.91 -1.35 -11.72
N VAL A 72 10.51 -2.31 -11.01
CA VAL A 72 10.52 -3.73 -11.40
C VAL A 72 9.29 -4.45 -10.85
N ASN A 73 8.65 -5.33 -11.64
CA ASN A 73 7.49 -6.18 -11.33
C ASN A 73 7.69 -7.17 -10.14
N ALA A 74 8.34 -6.75 -9.07
CA ALA A 74 8.59 -7.55 -7.88
C ALA A 74 7.37 -7.55 -6.97
N ILE A 75 7.10 -8.71 -6.38
CA ILE A 75 6.09 -8.92 -5.35
C ILE A 75 6.76 -8.71 -3.98
N HIS A 76 6.07 -8.04 -3.05
CA HIS A 76 6.57 -7.87 -1.69
C HIS A 76 6.23 -9.07 -0.81
N CYS A 77 7.24 -9.67 -0.21
CA CYS A 77 7.11 -10.78 0.74
C CYS A 77 7.87 -10.48 2.03
N LEU A 78 7.36 -10.97 3.16
CA LEU A 78 8.14 -10.99 4.41
C LEU A 78 9.21 -12.10 4.34
N PRO A 79 10.47 -11.83 4.70
CA PRO A 79 11.51 -12.85 4.79
C PRO A 79 11.20 -13.76 5.96
N THR A 80 11.56 -15.04 5.81
CA THR A 80 11.37 -16.03 6.86
C THR A 80 12.39 -15.84 7.96
N HIS A 81 11.95 -15.75 9.22
CA HIS A 81 12.85 -15.65 10.36
C HIS A 81 12.32 -16.36 11.61
N SER A 82 13.18 -17.13 12.30
CA SER A 82 12.79 -17.90 13.49
C SER A 82 12.39 -17.02 14.68
N LEU A 83 12.92 -15.80 14.76
CA LEU A 83 12.52 -14.82 15.80
C LEU A 83 11.04 -14.41 15.75
N PHE A 84 10.34 -14.75 14.67
CA PHE A 84 8.95 -14.38 14.48
C PHE A 84 7.93 -15.44 14.90
N GLU A 85 8.37 -16.61 15.37
CA GLU A 85 7.48 -17.70 15.77
C GLU A 85 6.45 -17.30 16.84
N LYS A 86 6.79 -16.33 17.69
CA LYS A 86 5.94 -15.88 18.82
C LYS A 86 5.14 -14.60 18.53
N LEU A 87 5.19 -14.07 17.31
CA LEU A 87 4.41 -12.89 16.96
C LEU A 87 2.91 -13.19 17.06
N GLN A 88 2.19 -12.30 17.74
CA GLN A 88 0.74 -12.35 17.88
C GLN A 88 0.07 -11.24 17.07
N ILE A 89 0.79 -10.15 16.78
CA ILE A 89 0.23 -8.98 16.12
C ILE A 89 1.10 -8.61 14.92
N ILE A 90 0.46 -8.48 13.76
CA ILE A 90 1.13 -8.10 12.53
C ILE A 90 0.35 -6.96 11.88
N ASP A 91 1.06 -5.88 11.58
CA ASP A 91 0.56 -4.74 10.84
C ASP A 91 1.38 -4.58 9.56
N ILE A 92 0.78 -4.78 8.38
CA ILE A 92 1.41 -4.56 7.07
C ILE A 92 0.78 -3.35 6.42
N GLU A 93 1.59 -2.34 6.14
CA GLU A 93 1.21 -1.15 5.41
C GLU A 93 1.84 -1.18 4.02
N ASN A 94 1.03 -1.49 3.00
CA ASN A 94 1.42 -1.35 1.61
C ASN A 94 0.69 -0.17 0.96
N SER A 95 1.25 0.33 -0.14
CA SER A 95 0.54 1.27 -1.00
C SER A 95 -0.66 0.59 -1.66
N ALA A 96 -1.76 1.32 -1.85
CA ALA A 96 -2.95 0.84 -2.57
C ALA A 96 -2.69 0.68 -4.09
N ILE A 97 -1.57 1.20 -4.59
CA ILE A 97 -1.14 1.09 -5.98
C ILE A 97 0.34 0.68 -6.02
N GLY A 98 0.78 0.15 -7.15
CA GLY A 98 2.15 -0.35 -7.30
C GLY A 98 2.26 -1.81 -6.87
N LYS A 99 3.41 -2.18 -6.29
CA LYS A 99 3.75 -3.57 -6.01
C LYS A 99 2.78 -4.21 -5.00
N PRO A 100 2.22 -5.40 -5.29
CA PRO A 100 1.37 -6.09 -4.33
C PRO A 100 2.19 -6.72 -3.21
N PHE A 101 1.58 -6.82 -2.03
CA PHE A 101 2.07 -7.65 -0.94
C PHE A 101 1.48 -9.05 -1.01
N ASP A 102 2.33 -10.07 -0.94
CA ASP A 102 1.96 -11.47 -0.96
C ASP A 102 1.65 -11.98 0.45
N CYS A 103 0.37 -12.26 0.67
CA CYS A 103 -0.11 -12.79 1.93
C CYS A 103 0.41 -14.21 2.21
N GLN A 104 0.94 -14.94 1.23
CA GLN A 104 1.59 -16.24 1.44
C GLN A 104 2.73 -16.14 2.46
N SER A 105 3.44 -15.02 2.47
CA SER A 105 4.53 -14.77 3.42
C SER A 105 4.07 -14.69 4.88
N LEU A 106 2.76 -14.54 5.14
CA LEU A 106 2.18 -14.52 6.48
C LEU A 106 2.04 -15.92 7.11
N LEU A 107 2.12 -17.00 6.32
CA LEU A 107 1.99 -18.36 6.86
C LEU A 107 3.12 -18.76 7.82
N GLN A 108 4.21 -18.00 7.85
CA GLN A 108 5.31 -18.20 8.79
C GLN A 108 4.97 -17.82 10.24
N PHE A 109 3.82 -17.17 10.49
CA PHE A 109 3.43 -16.70 11.83
C PHE A 109 2.30 -17.57 12.39
N PRO A 110 2.59 -18.76 12.94
CA PRO A 110 1.57 -19.72 13.32
C PRO A 110 0.69 -19.24 14.49
N ASN A 111 1.18 -18.29 15.30
CA ASN A 111 0.51 -17.81 16.51
C ASN A 111 -0.15 -16.43 16.34
N VAL A 112 -0.29 -15.94 15.10
CA VAL A 112 -0.87 -14.61 14.86
C VAL A 112 -2.35 -14.60 15.24
N GLU A 113 -2.71 -13.61 16.05
CA GLU A 113 -4.05 -13.38 16.58
C GLU A 113 -4.68 -12.12 15.99
N VAL A 114 -3.86 -11.09 15.77
CA VAL A 114 -4.28 -9.79 15.24
C VAL A 114 -3.53 -9.50 13.94
N LEU A 115 -4.28 -9.28 12.87
CA LEU A 115 -3.73 -9.02 11.55
C LEU A 115 -4.34 -7.75 10.96
N ASN A 116 -3.51 -6.74 10.73
CA ASN A 116 -3.89 -5.53 10.00
C ASN A 116 -3.13 -5.49 8.67
N LEU A 117 -3.86 -5.43 7.56
CA LEU A 117 -3.30 -5.31 6.22
C LEU A 117 -3.81 -4.04 5.56
N SER A 118 -2.92 -3.32 4.89
CA SER A 118 -3.29 -2.18 4.06
C SER A 118 -2.68 -2.24 2.68
N GLY A 119 -3.41 -1.75 1.68
CA GLY A 119 -2.90 -1.52 0.33
C GLY A 119 -3.20 -2.63 -0.67
N ASN A 120 -2.34 -2.76 -1.68
CA ASN A 120 -2.44 -3.75 -2.74
C ASN A 120 -1.99 -5.13 -2.22
N LEU A 121 -2.91 -6.10 -2.18
CA LEU A 121 -2.71 -7.42 -1.58
C LEU A 121 -3.04 -8.51 -2.60
N ILE A 122 -2.28 -9.61 -2.59
CA ILE A 122 -2.54 -10.82 -3.39
C ILE A 122 -2.50 -12.08 -2.51
N ASN A 123 -2.99 -13.19 -3.08
CA ASN A 123 -3.05 -14.51 -2.45
C ASN A 123 -3.79 -14.48 -1.11
N LEU A 124 -4.90 -13.75 -1.03
CA LEU A 124 -5.65 -13.55 0.22
C LEU A 124 -6.27 -14.86 0.75
N GLU A 125 -6.49 -15.85 -0.11
CA GLU A 125 -7.07 -17.15 0.25
C GLU A 125 -6.26 -17.91 1.32
N VAL A 126 -4.94 -17.67 1.37
CA VAL A 126 -4.01 -18.29 2.31
C VAL A 126 -4.26 -17.83 3.75
N LEU A 127 -4.92 -16.67 3.94
CA LEU A 127 -5.25 -16.17 5.27
C LEU A 127 -6.16 -17.15 6.03
N SER A 128 -6.88 -18.02 5.31
CA SER A 128 -7.70 -19.07 5.92
C SER A 128 -6.88 -20.07 6.73
N ASP A 129 -5.57 -20.17 6.49
CA ASP A 129 -4.65 -21.05 7.22
C ASP A 129 -4.13 -20.47 8.53
N LEU A 130 -4.33 -19.17 8.76
CA LEU A 130 -4.05 -18.51 10.03
C LEU A 130 -5.20 -18.77 11.02
N LYS A 131 -5.20 -19.96 11.64
CA LYS A 131 -6.35 -20.46 12.43
C LYS A 131 -6.61 -19.69 13.73
N HIS A 132 -5.63 -18.93 14.24
CA HIS A 132 -5.70 -18.24 15.53
C HIS A 132 -6.19 -16.79 15.45
N LEU A 133 -6.53 -16.29 14.25
CA LEU A 133 -6.99 -14.91 14.09
C LEU A 133 -8.27 -14.64 14.88
N ASN A 134 -8.19 -13.63 15.77
CA ASN A 134 -9.29 -13.10 16.55
C ASN A 134 -9.63 -11.64 16.18
N SER A 135 -8.71 -10.91 15.54
CA SER A 135 -8.94 -9.56 15.04
C SER A 135 -8.31 -9.36 13.66
N ILE A 136 -9.10 -8.86 12.70
CA ILE A 136 -8.63 -8.60 11.34
C ILE A 136 -9.01 -7.18 10.91
N GLY A 137 -8.03 -6.43 10.43
CA GLY A 137 -8.22 -5.12 9.82
C GLY A 137 -7.73 -5.11 8.37
N ILE A 138 -8.59 -4.68 7.43
CA ILE A 138 -8.24 -4.50 6.01
C ILE A 138 -8.51 -3.05 5.61
N ARG A 139 -7.49 -2.36 5.12
CA ARG A 139 -7.54 -0.92 4.84
C ARG A 139 -7.00 -0.55 3.47
N ASN A 140 -7.63 0.41 2.80
CA ASN A 140 -7.14 0.92 1.51
C ASN A 140 -6.89 -0.20 0.48
N ALA A 141 -7.72 -1.25 0.49
CA ALA A 141 -7.49 -2.47 -0.29
C ALA A 141 -8.25 -2.39 -1.63
N PRO A 142 -7.55 -2.21 -2.77
CA PRO A 142 -8.18 -2.10 -4.09
C PRO A 142 -8.70 -3.44 -4.62
N ASN A 143 -8.23 -4.55 -4.05
CA ASN A 143 -8.60 -5.90 -4.45
C ASN A 143 -8.86 -6.75 -3.20
N LEU A 144 -9.97 -7.49 -3.21
CA LEU A 144 -10.36 -8.44 -2.16
C LEU A 144 -10.61 -9.85 -2.73
N GLN A 145 -10.22 -10.09 -3.99
CA GLN A 145 -10.38 -11.40 -4.60
C GLN A 145 -9.66 -12.47 -3.77
N GLY A 146 -10.34 -13.59 -3.53
CA GLY A 146 -9.81 -14.69 -2.73
C GLY A 146 -9.88 -14.48 -1.22
N PHE A 147 -10.33 -13.32 -0.73
CA PHE A 147 -10.44 -13.09 0.71
C PHE A 147 -11.36 -14.16 1.37
N PRO A 148 -10.91 -14.85 2.44
CA PRO A 148 -11.70 -15.92 3.06
C PRO A 148 -12.97 -15.41 3.70
N SER A 149 -13.95 -16.30 3.86
CA SER A 149 -15.14 -15.96 4.62
C SER A 149 -14.79 -15.63 6.07
N LEU A 150 -15.47 -14.64 6.67
CA LEU A 150 -15.32 -14.31 8.09
C LEU A 150 -15.75 -15.46 9.01
N HIS A 151 -16.53 -16.42 8.50
CA HIS A 151 -16.91 -17.65 9.20
C HIS A 151 -15.75 -18.66 9.31
N THR A 152 -14.67 -18.48 8.55
CA THR A 152 -13.47 -19.33 8.61
C THR A 152 -12.81 -19.30 9.99
N TRP A 153 -12.84 -18.14 10.66
CA TRP A 153 -12.21 -17.96 11.96
C TRP A 153 -13.25 -18.01 13.08
N SER A 154 -13.31 -19.15 13.76
CA SER A 154 -14.22 -19.37 14.89
C SER A 154 -13.95 -18.43 16.07
N GLY A 155 -12.68 -18.04 16.27
CA GLY A 155 -12.24 -17.11 17.31
C GLY A 155 -12.38 -15.62 16.96
N LEU A 156 -12.86 -15.26 15.76
CA LEU A 156 -12.95 -13.86 15.33
C LEU A 156 -13.91 -13.06 16.21
N THR A 157 -13.38 -12.05 16.91
CA THR A 157 -14.12 -11.13 17.77
C THR A 157 -14.10 -9.69 17.26
N SER A 158 -13.27 -9.36 16.28
CA SER A 158 -13.24 -8.03 15.64
C SER A 158 -12.91 -8.11 14.15
N PHE A 159 -13.67 -7.37 13.32
CA PHE A 159 -13.36 -7.19 11.90
C PHE A 159 -13.56 -5.74 11.45
N ILE A 160 -12.53 -5.15 10.84
CA ILE A 160 -12.63 -3.80 10.26
C ILE A 160 -12.25 -3.84 8.78
N GLY A 161 -13.19 -3.46 7.91
CA GLY A 161 -12.92 -3.09 6.52
C GLY A 161 -13.10 -1.59 6.33
N TRP A 162 -12.07 -0.88 5.87
CA TRP A 162 -12.17 0.58 5.64
C TRP A 162 -11.47 1.00 4.35
N ILE A 163 -12.22 1.62 3.44
CA ILE A 163 -11.74 1.92 2.08
C ILE A 163 -11.31 0.64 1.38
N VAL A 164 -12.28 -0.21 1.05
CA VAL A 164 -12.06 -1.51 0.42
C VAL A 164 -12.85 -1.65 -0.88
N GLU A 165 -12.42 -2.57 -1.74
CA GLU A 165 -13.08 -2.90 -3.00
C GLU A 165 -14.58 -3.19 -2.77
N GLU A 166 -15.43 -2.64 -3.65
CA GLU A 166 -16.87 -2.60 -3.49
C GLU A 166 -17.53 -3.98 -3.45
N GLN A 167 -17.21 -4.89 -4.36
CA GLN A 167 -17.86 -6.20 -4.45
C GLN A 167 -17.48 -7.08 -3.26
N GLY A 168 -16.17 -7.26 -3.01
CA GLY A 168 -15.68 -8.00 -1.85
C GLY A 168 -16.14 -7.37 -0.54
N GLY A 169 -16.14 -6.04 -0.45
CA GLY A 169 -16.62 -5.32 0.73
C GLY A 169 -18.10 -5.51 1.01
N LYS A 170 -18.96 -5.61 -0.02
CA LYS A 170 -20.39 -5.96 0.16
C LYS A 170 -20.57 -7.37 0.69
N GLN A 171 -19.77 -8.32 0.21
CA GLN A 171 -19.79 -9.69 0.72
C GLN A 171 -19.38 -9.73 2.20
N LEU A 172 -18.28 -9.07 2.56
CA LEU A 172 -17.83 -8.95 3.95
C LEU A 172 -18.86 -8.26 4.85
N GLN A 173 -19.56 -7.22 4.36
CA GLN A 173 -20.66 -6.60 5.10
C GLN A 173 -21.77 -7.60 5.42
N LYS A 174 -22.13 -8.47 4.47
CA LYS A 174 -23.18 -9.48 4.66
C LYS A 174 -22.74 -10.49 5.72
N GLU A 175 -21.54 -11.04 5.57
CA GLU A 175 -21.00 -12.03 6.52
C GLU A 175 -20.83 -11.45 7.91
N LEU A 176 -20.34 -10.22 8.02
CA LEU A 176 -20.18 -9.55 9.32
C LEU A 176 -21.54 -9.35 10.01
N LYS A 177 -22.60 -8.98 9.27
CA LYS A 177 -23.95 -8.87 9.83
C LYS A 177 -24.46 -10.22 10.36
N GLU A 178 -24.21 -11.31 9.64
CA GLU A 178 -24.57 -12.66 10.10
C GLU A 178 -23.82 -13.04 11.37
N LEU A 179 -22.54 -12.68 11.49
CA LEU A 179 -21.73 -12.93 12.68
C LEU A 179 -22.20 -12.12 13.89
N LEU A 180 -22.50 -10.83 13.70
CA LEU A 180 -22.99 -9.95 14.76
C LEU A 180 -24.32 -10.41 15.37
N VAL A 181 -25.11 -11.21 14.64
CA VAL A 181 -26.34 -11.84 15.17
C VAL A 181 -26.01 -13.08 16.03
N LYS A 182 -24.91 -13.78 15.72
CA LYS A 182 -24.58 -15.09 16.31
C LYS A 182 -23.61 -15.01 17.49
N ARG A 183 -22.78 -13.97 17.56
CA ARG A 183 -21.75 -13.80 18.60
C ARG A 183 -21.55 -12.35 18.96
N GLU A 184 -21.18 -12.11 20.21
CA GLU A 184 -20.71 -10.81 20.65
C GLU A 184 -19.38 -10.50 19.97
N MET A 185 -19.27 -9.31 19.39
CA MET A 185 -18.06 -8.83 18.75
C MET A 185 -17.70 -7.46 19.31
N SER A 186 -16.40 -7.20 19.43
CA SER A 186 -15.86 -5.86 19.59
C SER A 186 -16.20 -4.99 18.37
N TYR A 187 -15.84 -3.70 18.42
CA TYR A 187 -16.08 -2.78 17.30
C TYR A 187 -15.68 -3.41 15.97
N SER A 188 -16.68 -3.61 15.12
CA SER A 188 -16.54 -4.27 13.82
C SER A 188 -17.40 -3.56 12.80
N ASN A 189 -16.81 -3.21 11.66
CA ASN A 189 -17.49 -2.44 10.64
C ASN A 189 -16.81 -2.61 9.28
N VAL A 190 -17.59 -2.61 8.21
CA VAL A 190 -17.08 -2.53 6.84
C VAL A 190 -17.67 -1.29 6.18
N SER A 191 -16.82 -0.35 5.81
CA SER A 191 -17.25 0.99 5.41
C SER A 191 -16.37 1.58 4.30
N LYS A 192 -16.90 2.65 3.67
CA LYS A 192 -16.24 3.37 2.57
C LYS A 192 -15.91 2.44 1.39
N LEU A 193 -16.90 1.68 0.91
CA LEU A 193 -16.74 0.81 -0.26
C LEU A 193 -16.42 1.63 -1.52
N LYS A 194 -15.43 1.18 -2.30
CA LYS A 194 -14.92 1.90 -3.48
C LYS A 194 -14.76 0.95 -4.66
N LYS A 195 -15.09 1.42 -5.85
CA LYS A 195 -14.74 0.72 -7.10
C LYS A 195 -13.23 0.70 -7.28
N GLN A 196 -12.68 -0.33 -7.89
CA GLN A 196 -11.23 -0.47 -8.11
C GLN A 196 -10.61 0.78 -8.78
N ASN A 197 -11.27 1.34 -9.79
CA ASN A 197 -10.79 2.54 -10.49
C ASN A 197 -10.72 3.81 -9.61
N TRP A 198 -11.45 3.86 -8.49
CA TRP A 198 -11.35 4.94 -7.53
C TRP A 198 -9.98 4.94 -6.84
N PHE A 199 -9.43 3.76 -6.54
CA PHE A 199 -8.10 3.65 -5.92
C PHE A 199 -7.01 4.18 -6.85
N LEU A 200 -7.06 3.84 -8.14
CA LEU A 200 -6.17 4.43 -9.14
C LEU A 200 -6.31 5.96 -9.19
N THR A 201 -7.55 6.47 -9.17
CA THR A 201 -7.78 7.93 -9.21
C THR A 201 -7.28 8.65 -7.95
N GLU A 202 -7.39 8.03 -6.79
CA GLU A 202 -7.09 8.67 -5.50
C GLU A 202 -5.64 8.48 -5.06
N TYR A 203 -5.05 7.33 -5.34
CA TYR A 203 -3.68 7.00 -4.91
C TYR A 203 -2.65 7.18 -6.02
N SER A 204 -3.03 7.24 -7.30
CA SER A 204 -2.12 7.59 -8.41
C SER A 204 -2.17 9.10 -8.69
N LEU A 205 -2.19 9.93 -7.65
CA LEU A 205 -2.13 11.38 -7.81
C LEU A 205 -0.68 11.81 -7.94
N PRO A 206 -0.25 12.19 -9.15
CA PRO A 206 1.17 12.51 -9.41
C PRO A 206 1.60 13.79 -8.69
N PHE A 207 0.66 14.67 -8.33
CA PHE A 207 0.97 16.01 -7.81
C PHE A 207 0.86 16.14 -6.30
N LYS A 208 0.78 15.04 -5.55
CA LYS A 208 0.59 15.07 -4.09
C LYS A 208 1.78 15.71 -3.35
N GLY A 209 2.96 15.74 -3.98
CA GLY A 209 4.18 16.35 -3.43
C GLY A 209 4.32 17.85 -3.71
N TRP A 210 3.44 18.44 -4.54
CA TRP A 210 3.52 19.85 -4.90
C TRP A 210 3.08 20.73 -3.74
N GLU A 211 3.61 21.95 -3.67
CA GLU A 211 3.25 22.90 -2.62
C GLU A 211 2.18 23.92 -3.08
N GLY A 212 1.34 24.36 -2.14
CA GLY A 212 0.49 25.54 -2.31
C GLY A 212 -0.67 25.38 -3.32
N LYS A 213 -0.85 26.39 -4.18
CA LYS A 213 -2.02 26.48 -5.10
C LYS A 213 -1.93 25.47 -6.24
N ASN A 214 -0.70 25.13 -6.67
CA ASN A 214 -0.47 24.32 -7.85
C ASN A 214 -0.87 22.86 -7.60
N GLU A 215 -0.59 22.29 -6.42
CA GLU A 215 -1.03 20.94 -6.02
C GLU A 215 -2.54 20.72 -6.25
N LYS A 216 -3.36 21.64 -5.74
CA LYS A 216 -4.83 21.54 -5.82
C LYS A 216 -5.34 21.68 -7.25
N VAL A 217 -4.77 22.63 -7.99
CA VAL A 217 -5.17 22.97 -9.36
C VAL A 217 -4.76 21.84 -10.31
N ALA A 218 -3.54 21.34 -10.19
CA ALA A 218 -2.99 20.19 -10.92
C ALA A 218 -3.78 18.91 -10.64
N THR A 219 -3.99 18.57 -9.35
CA THR A 219 -4.76 17.40 -8.93
C THR A 219 -6.19 17.45 -9.48
N LYS A 220 -6.84 18.63 -9.46
CA LYS A 220 -8.19 18.79 -9.99
C LYS A 220 -8.22 18.54 -11.50
N LYS A 221 -7.35 19.20 -12.28
CA LYS A 221 -7.29 19.02 -13.73
C LYS A 221 -7.03 17.56 -14.09
N TYR A 222 -6.09 16.91 -13.41
CA TYR A 222 -5.80 15.49 -13.64
C TYR A 222 -6.99 14.57 -13.34
N LYS A 223 -7.65 14.73 -12.19
CA LYS A 223 -8.86 13.94 -11.87
C LYS A 223 -9.98 14.14 -12.89
N GLU A 224 -10.12 15.34 -13.45
CA GLU A 224 -11.09 15.64 -14.53
C GLU A 224 -10.70 14.97 -15.85
N THR A 225 -9.44 15.08 -16.26
CA THR A 225 -8.92 14.45 -17.48
C THR A 225 -8.98 12.93 -17.39
N LEU A 226 -8.57 12.33 -16.27
CA LEU A 226 -8.62 10.89 -16.03
C LEU A 226 -10.04 10.31 -16.23
N LYS A 227 -11.07 11.01 -15.74
CA LYS A 227 -12.47 10.61 -15.95
C LYS A 227 -12.90 10.66 -17.40
N LYS A 228 -12.39 11.62 -18.17
CA LYS A 228 -12.68 11.76 -19.61
C LYS A 228 -11.94 10.66 -20.40
N VAL A 229 -10.66 10.45 -20.12
CA VAL A 229 -9.82 9.42 -20.76
C VAL A 229 -10.39 8.01 -20.53
N ALA A 230 -10.84 7.69 -19.31
CA ALA A 230 -11.43 6.38 -19.01
C ALA A 230 -12.74 6.08 -19.79
N LYS A 231 -13.37 7.11 -20.38
CA LYS A 231 -14.58 7.02 -21.19
C LYS A 231 -14.33 7.19 -22.70
N ALA A 232 -13.13 7.61 -23.09
CA ALA A 232 -12.77 7.76 -24.49
C ALA A 232 -12.84 6.41 -25.21
N GLN A 233 -13.16 6.45 -26.49
CA GLN A 233 -13.33 5.26 -27.33
C GLN A 233 -12.38 5.22 -28.53
N THR A 234 -11.71 6.34 -28.83
CA THR A 234 -10.83 6.48 -29.98
C THR A 234 -9.53 7.17 -29.59
N GLU A 235 -8.48 6.90 -30.36
CA GLU A 235 -7.16 7.52 -30.19
C GLU A 235 -7.23 9.05 -30.25
N ASN A 236 -7.91 9.61 -31.25
CA ASN A 236 -8.08 11.06 -31.41
C ASN A 236 -8.76 11.71 -30.19
N GLN A 237 -9.74 11.05 -29.57
CA GLN A 237 -10.35 11.56 -28.33
C GLN A 237 -9.34 11.60 -27.18
N VAL A 238 -8.45 10.61 -27.10
CA VAL A 238 -7.41 10.57 -26.07
C VAL A 238 -6.34 11.63 -26.34
N GLU A 239 -5.89 11.80 -27.59
CA GLU A 239 -4.91 12.82 -28.00
C GLU A 239 -5.37 14.23 -27.64
N ILE A 240 -6.62 14.60 -27.97
CA ILE A 240 -7.20 15.90 -27.61
C ILE A 240 -7.18 16.13 -26.09
N LEU A 241 -7.47 15.08 -25.30
CA LEU A 241 -7.45 15.17 -23.84
C LEU A 241 -6.04 15.31 -23.28
N PHE A 242 -5.04 14.69 -23.93
CA PHE A 242 -3.63 14.79 -23.58
C PHE A 242 -3.11 16.19 -23.90
N GLN A 243 -3.42 16.71 -25.09
CA GLN A 243 -3.12 18.07 -25.46
C GLN A 243 -3.72 19.09 -24.47
N ASP A 244 -5.01 18.95 -24.11
CA ASP A 244 -5.69 19.86 -23.16
C ASP A 244 -5.07 19.85 -21.75
N ILE A 245 -4.58 18.71 -21.27
CA ILE A 245 -3.93 18.66 -19.95
C ILE A 245 -2.49 19.21 -20.01
N ILE A 246 -1.73 18.91 -21.05
CA ILE A 246 -0.35 19.40 -21.20
C ILE A 246 -0.35 20.91 -21.39
N GLN A 247 -1.19 21.44 -22.28
CA GLN A 247 -1.33 22.88 -22.48
C GLN A 247 -1.78 23.60 -21.22
N PHE A 248 -2.60 22.98 -20.38
CA PHE A 248 -2.93 23.54 -19.08
C PHE A 248 -1.69 23.66 -18.18
N PHE A 249 -0.84 22.63 -18.14
CA PHE A 249 0.37 22.65 -17.32
C PHE A 249 1.40 23.65 -17.80
N ASN A 250 1.52 23.86 -19.11
CA ASN A 250 2.33 24.92 -19.70
C ASN A 250 1.97 26.33 -19.18
N THR A 251 0.73 26.54 -18.74
CA THR A 251 0.27 27.84 -18.20
C THR A 251 0.53 28.02 -16.71
N LEU A 252 0.99 26.99 -15.99
CA LEU A 252 1.27 27.11 -14.56
C LEU A 252 2.60 27.82 -14.35
N GLU A 253 2.56 28.90 -13.57
CA GLU A 253 3.75 29.61 -13.09
C GLU A 253 4.35 28.86 -11.88
N ASP A 254 5.65 29.08 -11.65
CA ASP A 254 6.38 28.58 -10.48
C ASP A 254 6.36 27.05 -10.34
N ILE A 255 6.51 26.32 -11.46
CA ILE A 255 6.69 24.86 -11.47
C ILE A 255 8.18 24.46 -11.54
N GLU A 256 8.64 23.72 -10.54
CA GLU A 256 10.03 23.24 -10.44
C GLU A 256 10.33 22.07 -11.40
N THR A 257 11.61 21.76 -11.61
CA THR A 257 12.03 20.67 -12.50
C THR A 257 11.45 19.32 -12.08
N ILE A 258 11.40 19.02 -10.78
CA ILE A 258 10.82 17.78 -10.24
C ILE A 258 9.31 17.75 -10.51
N GLU A 259 8.62 18.88 -10.33
CA GLU A 259 7.19 18.99 -10.63
C GLU A 259 6.91 18.77 -12.13
N ARG A 260 7.84 19.16 -13.02
CA ARG A 260 7.72 18.87 -14.46
C ARG A 260 7.82 17.38 -14.77
N GLU A 261 8.63 16.63 -14.02
CA GLU A 261 8.72 15.17 -14.14
C GLU A 261 7.40 14.51 -13.71
N ASP A 262 6.76 15.00 -12.64
CA ASP A 262 5.45 14.51 -12.19
C ASP A 262 4.36 14.67 -13.28
N ILE A 263 4.46 15.68 -14.15
CA ILE A 263 3.52 15.83 -15.28
C ILE A 263 3.71 14.70 -16.30
N GLY A 264 4.96 14.32 -16.59
CA GLY A 264 5.25 13.17 -17.46
C GLY A 264 4.69 11.87 -16.88
N GLU A 265 4.85 11.66 -15.56
CA GLU A 265 4.23 10.52 -14.86
C GLU A 265 2.70 10.56 -14.93
N ALA A 266 2.10 11.74 -14.80
CA ALA A 266 0.66 11.94 -14.95
C ALA A 266 0.17 11.47 -16.33
N VAL A 267 0.90 11.83 -17.40
CA VAL A 267 0.56 11.43 -18.77
C VAL A 267 0.67 9.91 -18.95
N ALA A 268 1.73 9.28 -18.41
CA ALA A 268 1.87 7.83 -18.44
C ALA A 268 0.73 7.11 -17.70
N LEU A 269 0.27 7.65 -16.57
CA LEU A 269 -0.88 7.12 -15.84
C LEU A 269 -2.19 7.27 -16.62
N LEU A 270 -2.39 8.39 -17.32
CA LEU A 270 -3.54 8.58 -18.21
C LEU A 270 -3.52 7.59 -19.38
N ALA A 271 -2.35 7.28 -19.93
CA ALA A 271 -2.20 6.30 -21.02
C ALA A 271 -2.69 4.92 -20.57
N LYS A 272 -2.29 4.48 -19.37
CA LYS A 272 -2.79 3.24 -18.76
C LYS A 272 -4.31 3.26 -18.54
N ALA A 273 -4.86 4.41 -18.14
CA ALA A 273 -6.30 4.58 -17.94
C ALA A 273 -7.13 4.58 -19.23
N SER A 274 -6.50 4.77 -20.39
CA SER A 274 -7.15 4.75 -21.72
C SER A 274 -7.60 3.35 -22.17
N LYS A 275 -7.47 2.32 -21.33
CA LYS A 275 -7.78 0.91 -21.66
C LYS A 275 -6.99 0.39 -22.87
N ARG A 276 -5.73 0.86 -23.02
CA ARG A 276 -4.82 0.52 -24.13
C ARG A 276 -5.28 1.02 -25.50
N ILE A 277 -6.10 2.07 -25.55
CA ILE A 277 -6.35 2.81 -26.80
C ILE A 277 -5.04 3.44 -27.31
N VAL A 278 -4.17 3.84 -26.39
CA VAL A 278 -2.88 4.50 -26.66
C VAL A 278 -1.76 3.71 -25.99
N THR A 279 -0.59 3.64 -26.64
CA THR A 279 0.63 3.02 -26.09
C THR A 279 1.43 4.02 -25.25
N ASP A 280 2.31 3.54 -24.38
CA ASP A 280 3.19 4.41 -23.58
C ASP A 280 4.13 5.23 -24.48
N GLU A 281 4.60 4.67 -25.60
CA GLU A 281 5.43 5.37 -26.59
C GLU A 281 4.69 6.54 -27.24
N GLN A 282 3.43 6.32 -27.64
CA GLN A 282 2.60 7.35 -28.24
C GLN A 282 2.25 8.45 -27.23
N ALA A 283 1.95 8.07 -25.99
CA ALA A 283 1.72 9.01 -24.89
C ALA A 283 2.95 9.90 -24.63
N ASN A 284 4.15 9.32 -24.63
CA ASN A 284 5.40 10.07 -24.48
C ASN A 284 5.65 11.00 -25.67
N LEU A 285 5.40 10.53 -26.90
CA LEU A 285 5.53 11.36 -28.10
C LEU A 285 4.63 12.60 -28.02
N TRP A 286 3.37 12.43 -27.63
CA TRP A 286 2.44 13.56 -27.45
C TRP A 286 2.86 14.48 -26.31
N PHE A 287 3.36 13.93 -25.21
CA PHE A 287 3.92 14.72 -24.12
C PHE A 287 5.07 15.61 -24.60
N ASP A 288 6.04 15.04 -25.30
CA ASP A 288 7.18 15.75 -25.86
C ASP A 288 6.78 16.79 -26.91
N THR A 289 5.72 16.52 -27.67
CA THR A 289 5.23 17.41 -28.73
C THR A 289 4.53 18.66 -28.17
N TYR A 290 3.77 18.51 -27.08
CA TYR A 290 2.91 19.59 -26.58
C TYR A 290 3.48 20.36 -25.38
N ARG A 291 4.49 19.84 -24.68
CA ARG A 291 5.17 20.56 -23.59
C ARG A 291 6.01 21.71 -24.15
N ASP A 292 6.06 22.83 -23.43
CA ASP A 292 6.81 24.03 -23.84
C ASP A 292 7.82 24.55 -22.80
N TYR A 293 8.09 23.75 -21.77
CA TYR A 293 8.97 24.07 -20.65
C TYR A 293 10.24 23.22 -20.59
#